data_AF-A0A971D4Z3-F1
#
_entry.id   AF-A0A971D4Z3-F1
#
_cell.length_a   1.000
_cell.length_b   1.000
_cell.length_c   1.000
_cell.angle_alpha   90.00
_cell.angle_beta   90.00
_cell.angle_gamma   90.00
#
_symmetry.space_group_name_H-M   'P 1'
#
loop_
_entity.id
_entity.type
_entity.pdbx_description
1 polymer ?
#
loop_
_entity_poly.entity_id
_entity_poly.type
_entity_poly.pdbx_seq_one_letter_code
_entity_poly.pdbx_strand_id
1 'polypeptide(L)'
;RVRQAFRLIVNRQQMIDHAYNGFGTPANDMYGRFDPGTPDLPQREQDIEQARSLLKQAGYDNNLTVELVTSGEALGADEVAAAQVFAEQAKEAGVTVTIKKTDSATFYGKDYLSWPFAQDFWLTRGYLSQAGQGTMPGAPYNETHWKHDEWLAIVNEAFKTVDDAKRNELIAKAQEIEHNEGGLIIWAWRNQVDAYSTKITGLKKDPLGFWLGRCDFSKVSFV
;
A
#
# COMPACT_ATOMS: atom_id res chain seq x y z
N ARG A 1 -13.88 10.03 -7.19
CA ARG A 1 -13.63 11.40 -6.68
C ARG A 1 -13.05 11.40 -5.27
N VAL A 2 -13.79 11.01 -4.21
CA VAL A 2 -13.25 10.97 -2.83
C VAL A 2 -11.95 10.17 -2.71
N ARG A 3 -11.89 8.93 -3.23
CA ARG A 3 -10.64 8.13 -3.23
C ARG A 3 -9.46 8.83 -3.91
N GLN A 4 -9.70 9.50 -5.02
CA GLN A 4 -8.66 10.24 -5.75
C GLN A 4 -8.18 11.46 -4.95
N ALA A 5 -9.10 12.17 -4.31
CA ALA A 5 -8.72 13.24 -3.38
C ALA A 5 -7.82 12.69 -2.26
N PHE A 6 -8.19 11.56 -1.66
CA PHE A 6 -7.41 10.95 -0.59
C PHE A 6 -6.01 10.53 -1.04
N ARG A 7 -5.84 10.03 -2.27
CA ARG A 7 -4.51 9.72 -2.83
C ARG A 7 -3.64 10.96 -3.07
N LEU A 8 -4.26 12.12 -3.33
CA LEU A 8 -3.59 13.42 -3.50
C LEU A 8 -3.33 14.15 -2.18
N ILE A 9 -4.01 13.79 -1.10
CA ILE A 9 -3.72 14.31 0.25
C ILE A 9 -2.34 13.87 0.73
N VAL A 10 -1.88 12.70 0.29
CA VAL A 10 -0.71 12.01 0.83
C VAL A 10 0.60 12.67 0.37
N ASN A 11 1.32 13.28 1.31
CA ASN A 11 2.76 13.52 1.16
C ASN A 11 3.53 12.28 1.60
N ARG A 12 3.88 11.45 0.61
CA ARG A 12 4.50 10.14 0.82
C ARG A 12 5.88 10.23 1.47
N GLN A 13 6.71 11.20 1.05
CA GLN A 13 8.05 11.36 1.61
C GLN A 13 7.97 11.79 3.08
N GLN A 14 7.11 12.76 3.40
CA GLN A 14 6.89 13.17 4.79
C GLN A 14 6.41 12.01 5.67
N MET A 15 5.48 11.18 5.17
CA MET A 15 5.05 9.97 5.89
C MET A 15 6.21 8.99 6.10
N ILE A 16 7.06 8.75 5.10
CA ILE A 16 8.24 7.88 5.23
C ILE A 16 9.22 8.43 6.26
N ASP A 17 9.49 9.73 6.24
CA ASP A 17 10.44 10.36 7.14
C ASP A 17 9.97 10.29 8.60
N HIS A 18 8.68 10.50 8.85
CA HIS A 18 8.12 10.49 10.21
C HIS A 18 7.77 9.09 10.73
N ALA A 19 7.15 8.24 9.91
CA ALA A 19 6.68 6.93 10.34
C ALA A 19 7.77 5.86 10.24
N TYR A 20 8.61 5.92 9.20
CA TYR A 20 9.66 4.92 8.93
C TYR A 20 11.08 5.45 9.17
N ASN A 21 11.26 6.64 9.74
CA ASN A 21 12.56 7.27 9.96
C ASN A 21 13.41 7.35 8.67
N GLY A 22 12.77 7.58 7.52
CA GLY A 22 13.44 7.63 6.21
C GLY A 22 13.70 6.26 5.57
N PHE A 23 13.41 5.15 6.25
CA PHE A 23 13.63 3.79 5.73
C PHE A 23 12.44 3.28 4.90
N GLY A 24 12.17 3.97 3.79
CA GLY A 24 11.17 3.54 2.82
C GLY A 24 11.42 4.14 1.44
N THR A 25 10.73 3.60 0.44
CA THR A 25 10.64 4.23 -0.89
C THR A 25 9.19 4.68 -1.11
N PRO A 26 8.93 5.89 -1.64
CA PRO A 26 7.59 6.26 -2.07
C PRO A 26 6.99 5.21 -3.00
N ALA A 27 5.74 4.83 -2.73
CA ALA A 27 4.95 3.99 -3.63
C ALA A 27 4.02 4.88 -4.46
N ASN A 28 3.35 4.29 -5.46
CA ASN A 28 2.57 5.06 -6.41
C ASN A 28 1.12 4.55 -6.53
N ASP A 29 0.56 4.11 -5.39
CA ASP A 29 -0.76 3.48 -5.27
C ASP A 29 -0.94 2.15 -6.03
N MET A 30 0.19 1.52 -6.39
CA MET A 30 0.26 0.24 -7.06
C MET A 30 1.12 -0.73 -6.26
N TYR A 31 0.83 -2.03 -6.37
CA TYR A 31 1.66 -3.10 -5.82
C TYR A 31 2.48 -3.80 -6.92
N GLY A 32 3.41 -4.69 -6.54
CA GLY A 32 4.21 -5.46 -7.50
C GLY A 32 5.41 -4.72 -8.10
N ARG A 33 6.02 -3.75 -7.38
CA ARG A 33 7.10 -2.87 -7.86
C ARG A 33 8.27 -3.55 -8.59
N PHE A 34 8.58 -4.80 -8.27
CA PHE A 34 9.71 -5.52 -8.87
C PHE A 34 9.32 -6.38 -10.06
N ASP A 35 8.05 -6.40 -10.45
CA ASP A 35 7.62 -7.13 -11.62
C ASP A 35 8.20 -6.48 -12.88
N PRO A 36 8.72 -7.26 -13.85
CA PRO A 36 9.27 -6.71 -15.09
C PRO A 36 8.27 -5.87 -15.90
N GLY A 37 6.97 -6.13 -15.75
CA GLY A 37 5.90 -5.35 -16.36
C GLY A 37 5.50 -4.09 -15.59
N THR A 38 6.16 -3.76 -14.48
CA THR A 38 5.83 -2.55 -13.71
C THR A 38 6.07 -1.30 -14.55
N PRO A 39 5.04 -0.46 -14.79
CA PRO A 39 5.20 0.72 -15.61
C PRO A 39 5.97 1.80 -14.85
N ASP A 40 6.82 2.54 -15.55
CA ASP A 40 7.45 3.74 -15.03
C ASP A 40 6.46 4.92 -15.16
N LEU A 41 5.61 5.08 -14.14
CA LEU A 41 4.64 6.16 -14.06
C LEU A 41 5.21 7.30 -13.21
N PRO A 42 4.92 8.58 -13.55
CA PRO A 42 5.27 9.71 -12.69
C PRO A 42 4.80 9.50 -11.26
N GLN A 43 5.65 9.84 -10.30
CA GLN A 43 5.30 9.75 -8.89
C GLN A 43 4.12 10.68 -8.60
N ARG A 44 3.07 10.16 -7.96
CA ARG A 44 1.98 10.99 -7.47
C ARG A 44 2.47 11.87 -6.33
N GLU A 45 2.45 13.17 -6.61
CA GLU A 45 2.76 14.22 -5.64
C GLU A 45 1.51 14.62 -4.84
N GLN A 46 1.73 15.28 -3.71
CA GLN A 46 0.67 15.84 -2.91
C GLN A 46 0.06 17.05 -3.64
N ASP A 47 -1.27 17.08 -3.74
CA ASP A 47 -2.00 18.21 -4.31
C ASP A 47 -3.28 18.47 -3.49
N ILE A 48 -3.14 19.32 -2.47
CA ILE A 48 -4.23 19.66 -1.55
C ILE A 48 -5.32 20.48 -2.24
N GLU A 49 -4.98 21.31 -3.23
CA GLU A 49 -5.96 22.11 -3.97
C GLU A 49 -6.87 21.22 -4.83
N GLN A 50 -6.26 20.32 -5.59
CA GLN A 50 -7.00 19.36 -6.39
C GLN A 50 -7.78 18.37 -5.50
N ALA A 51 -7.23 17.94 -4.36
CA ALA A 51 -7.96 17.12 -3.40
C ALA A 51 -9.24 17.83 -2.90
N ARG A 52 -9.14 19.10 -2.48
CA ARG A 52 -10.30 19.91 -2.07
C ARG A 52 -11.32 20.07 -3.19
N SER A 53 -10.87 20.33 -4.42
CA SER A 53 -11.74 20.43 -5.60
C SER A 53 -12.53 19.13 -5.82
N LEU A 54 -11.86 17.97 -5.77
CA LEU A 54 -12.49 16.66 -5.94
C LEU A 54 -13.47 16.32 -4.81
N LEU A 55 -13.16 16.70 -3.57
CA LEU A 55 -14.06 16.53 -2.42
C LEU A 55 -15.31 17.40 -2.56
N LYS A 56 -15.15 18.67 -2.96
CA LYS A 56 -16.27 19.57 -3.21
C LYS A 56 -17.19 19.06 -4.32
N GLN A 57 -16.62 18.57 -5.42
CA GLN A 57 -17.38 17.91 -6.50
C GLN A 57 -18.08 16.63 -6.04
N ALA A 58 -17.61 15.99 -4.97
CA ALA A 58 -18.26 14.85 -4.35
C ALA A 58 -19.30 15.24 -3.28
N GLY A 59 -19.54 16.54 -3.06
CA GLY A 59 -20.53 17.06 -2.11
C GLY A 59 -19.98 17.42 -0.73
N TYR A 60 -18.64 17.44 -0.56
CA TYR A 60 -17.99 17.77 0.71
C TYR A 60 -17.21 19.09 0.61
N ASP A 61 -17.71 20.15 1.25
CA ASP A 61 -17.05 21.46 1.30
C ASP A 61 -16.45 21.67 2.69
N ASN A 62 -15.25 21.12 2.90
CA ASN A 62 -14.50 21.16 4.17
C ASN A 62 -15.24 20.60 5.40
N ASN A 63 -16.12 19.62 5.18
CA ASN A 63 -16.99 19.06 6.22
C ASN A 63 -17.00 17.51 6.23
N LEU A 64 -16.07 16.87 5.52
CA LEU A 64 -15.97 15.41 5.52
C LEU A 64 -15.29 14.93 6.81
N THR A 65 -15.99 14.10 7.57
CA THR A 65 -15.40 13.37 8.71
C THR A 65 -15.34 11.89 8.38
N VAL A 66 -14.18 11.28 8.59
CA VAL A 66 -13.97 9.84 8.41
C VAL A 66 -13.26 9.26 9.63
N GLU A 67 -13.49 7.98 9.88
CA GLU A 67 -12.76 7.21 10.88
C GLU A 67 -11.71 6.36 10.15
N LEU A 68 -10.43 6.49 10.53
CA LEU A 68 -9.34 5.63 10.05
C LEU A 68 -9.03 4.59 11.12
N VAL A 69 -9.32 3.33 10.81
CA VAL A 69 -9.06 2.20 11.71
C VAL A 69 -7.61 1.73 11.57
N THR A 70 -6.93 1.55 12.70
CA THR A 70 -5.54 1.08 12.76
C THR A 70 -5.33 0.19 13.99
N SER A 71 -4.26 -0.60 13.99
CA SER A 71 -3.86 -1.38 15.15
C SER A 71 -2.35 -1.48 15.26
N GLY A 72 -1.80 -0.98 16.37
CA GLY A 72 -0.37 -1.07 16.64
C GLY A 72 0.11 -2.48 16.95
N GLU A 73 -0.80 -3.37 17.36
CA GLU A 73 -0.48 -4.78 17.63
C GLU A 73 -0.50 -5.62 16.34
N ALA A 74 -1.47 -5.37 15.45
CA ALA A 74 -1.59 -6.09 14.19
C ALA A 74 -0.62 -5.59 13.11
N LEU A 75 -0.46 -4.27 12.99
CA LEU A 75 0.24 -3.64 11.87
C LEU A 75 1.61 -3.06 12.29
N GLY A 76 1.80 -2.82 13.59
CA GLY A 76 2.99 -2.21 14.15
C GLY A 76 2.81 -0.74 14.52
N ALA A 77 3.67 -0.24 15.42
CA ALA A 77 3.60 1.14 15.91
C ALA A 77 3.84 2.19 14.82
N ASP A 78 4.68 1.87 13.82
CA ASP A 78 5.00 2.76 12.70
C ASP A 78 3.74 3.08 11.87
N GLU A 79 2.82 2.12 11.69
CA GLU A 79 1.57 2.37 10.96
C GLU A 79 0.64 3.31 11.72
N VAL A 80 0.62 3.23 13.06
CA VAL A 80 -0.14 4.19 13.88
C VAL A 80 0.43 5.61 13.71
N ALA A 81 1.75 5.75 13.64
CA ALA A 81 2.40 7.04 13.36
C ALA A 81 2.07 7.54 11.95
N ALA A 82 2.07 6.66 10.94
CA ALA A 82 1.66 7.01 9.58
C ALA A 82 0.21 7.52 9.52
N ALA A 83 -0.72 6.88 10.24
CA ALA A 83 -2.11 7.34 10.32
C ALA A 83 -2.23 8.75 10.94
N GLN A 84 -1.40 9.08 11.94
CA GLN A 84 -1.36 10.42 12.54
C GLN A 84 -0.89 11.47 11.54
N VAL A 85 0.18 11.19 10.80
CA VAL A 85 0.68 12.09 9.75
C VAL A 85 -0.37 12.29 8.66
N PHE A 86 -1.01 11.21 8.20
CA PHE A 86 -2.08 11.30 7.21
C PHE A 86 -3.27 12.13 7.73
N ALA A 87 -3.65 11.97 9.00
CA ALA A 87 -4.74 12.74 9.60
C ALA A 87 -4.42 14.25 9.63
N GLU A 88 -3.17 14.64 9.89
CA GLU A 88 -2.77 16.05 9.80
C GLU A 88 -2.80 16.58 8.36
N GLN A 89 -2.26 15.84 7.39
CA GLN A 89 -2.32 16.22 5.97
C GLN A 89 -3.77 16.35 5.47
N ALA A 90 -4.66 15.46 5.92
CA ALA A 90 -6.06 15.46 5.52
C ALA A 90 -6.82 16.71 6.01
N LYS A 91 -6.43 17.30 7.16
CA LYS A 91 -7.02 18.56 7.65
C LYS A 91 -6.79 19.71 6.66
N GLU A 92 -5.65 19.76 5.99
CA GLU A 92 -5.34 20.79 4.99
C GLU A 92 -6.29 20.72 3.78
N ALA A 93 -6.80 19.52 3.49
CA ALA A 93 -7.82 19.26 2.47
C ALA A 93 -9.27 19.36 3.00
N GLY A 94 -9.48 19.83 4.24
CA GLY A 94 -10.80 19.99 4.82
C GLY A 94 -11.46 18.66 5.25
N VAL A 95 -10.65 17.63 5.51
CA VAL A 95 -11.10 16.33 5.99
C VAL A 95 -10.70 16.16 7.45
N THR A 96 -11.66 15.84 8.31
CA THR A 96 -11.39 15.43 9.70
C THR A 96 -11.25 13.92 9.76
N VAL A 97 -10.03 13.44 10.01
CA VAL A 97 -9.75 12.00 10.18
C VAL A 97 -9.64 11.69 11.67
N THR A 98 -10.58 10.92 12.19
CA THR A 98 -10.52 10.40 13.57
C THR A 98 -9.83 9.03 13.54
N ILE A 99 -8.72 8.89 14.28
CA ILE A 99 -7.98 7.63 14.33
C ILE A 99 -8.63 6.71 15.38
N LYS A 100 -9.08 5.54 14.94
CA LYS A 100 -9.56 4.47 15.83
C LYS A 100 -8.53 3.39 15.94
N LYS A 101 -7.82 3.38 17.08
CA LYS A 101 -6.87 2.33 17.42
C LYS A 101 -7.60 1.14 18.05
N THR A 102 -7.43 -0.04 17.49
CA THR A 102 -7.99 -1.30 18.02
C THR A 102 -6.88 -2.28 18.41
N ASP A 103 -7.21 -3.28 19.23
CA ASP A 103 -6.36 -4.47 19.41
C ASP A 103 -6.36 -5.34 18.14
N SER A 104 -5.44 -6.30 18.07
CA SER A 104 -5.28 -7.17 16.89
C SER A 104 -6.50 -8.06 16.61
N ALA A 105 -7.14 -8.59 17.66
CA ALA A 105 -8.30 -9.48 17.53
C ALA A 105 -9.54 -8.75 17.01
N THR A 106 -9.71 -7.49 17.39
CA THR A 106 -10.76 -6.60 16.88
C THR A 106 -10.45 -6.19 15.43
N PHE A 107 -9.19 -5.84 15.14
CA PHE A 107 -8.77 -5.39 13.81
C PHE A 107 -9.04 -6.44 12.73
N TYR A 108 -8.55 -7.67 12.95
CA TYR A 108 -8.77 -8.83 12.06
C TYR A 108 -10.03 -9.63 12.41
N GLY A 109 -10.92 -9.04 13.23
CA GLY A 109 -12.15 -9.67 13.68
C GLY A 109 -13.23 -9.69 12.59
N LYS A 110 -14.49 -9.72 13.04
CA LYS A 110 -15.68 -9.77 12.17
C LYS A 110 -15.78 -8.64 11.14
N ASP A 111 -15.17 -7.50 11.44
CA ASP A 111 -15.27 -6.29 10.62
C ASP A 111 -14.10 -6.18 9.62
N TYR A 112 -13.12 -7.09 9.68
CA TYR A 112 -12.05 -7.18 8.69
C TYR A 112 -12.62 -7.35 7.28
N LEU A 113 -12.05 -6.64 6.30
CA LEU A 113 -12.58 -6.45 4.93
C LEU A 113 -13.89 -5.63 4.83
N SER A 114 -14.51 -5.24 5.93
CA SER A 114 -15.72 -4.38 5.90
C SER A 114 -15.52 -3.00 6.53
N TRP A 115 -14.32 -2.72 7.04
CA TRP A 115 -13.92 -1.40 7.48
C TRP A 115 -14.05 -0.39 6.32
N PRO A 116 -14.79 0.73 6.48
CA PRO A 116 -14.91 1.73 5.42
C PRO A 116 -13.58 2.40 5.05
N PHE A 117 -12.68 2.56 6.04
CA PHE A 117 -11.33 3.09 5.87
C PHE A 117 -10.42 2.55 6.98
N ALA A 118 -9.45 1.72 6.60
CA ALA A 118 -8.49 1.10 7.51
C ALA A 118 -7.10 1.05 6.85
N GLN A 119 -6.06 0.96 7.68
CA GLN A 119 -4.72 0.62 7.22
C GLN A 119 -4.58 -0.90 7.09
N ASP A 120 -3.82 -1.37 6.13
CA ASP A 120 -3.34 -2.76 6.10
C ASP A 120 -1.91 -2.76 5.54
N PHE A 121 -1.21 -3.88 5.63
CA PHE A 121 0.09 -4.05 5.01
C PHE A 121 0.18 -5.40 4.27
N TRP A 122 0.94 -5.38 3.19
CA TRP A 122 1.27 -6.58 2.44
C TRP A 122 2.78 -6.70 2.28
N LEU A 123 3.28 -7.92 2.42
CA LEU A 123 4.64 -8.23 2.02
C LEU A 123 4.76 -8.22 0.50
N THR A 124 5.94 -7.89 0.00
CA THR A 124 6.22 -7.82 -1.43
C THR A 124 5.87 -9.13 -2.13
N ARG A 125 5.05 -9.04 -3.17
CA ARG A 125 4.62 -10.16 -4.03
C ARG A 125 4.59 -9.70 -5.48
N GLY A 126 4.61 -10.66 -6.40
CA GLY A 126 4.32 -10.39 -7.79
C GLY A 126 2.89 -9.90 -7.98
N TYR A 127 2.68 -9.04 -8.97
CA TYR A 127 1.45 -8.32 -9.23
C TYR A 127 0.23 -9.25 -9.35
N LEU A 128 0.30 -10.27 -10.20
CA LEU A 128 -0.83 -11.20 -10.38
C LEU A 128 -1.15 -12.00 -9.10
N SER A 129 -0.13 -12.41 -8.36
CA SER A 129 -0.32 -13.09 -7.07
C SER A 129 -1.02 -12.19 -6.06
N GLN A 130 -0.62 -10.91 -5.99
CA GLN A 130 -1.25 -9.93 -5.12
C GLN A 130 -2.70 -9.63 -5.55
N ALA A 131 -2.94 -9.39 -6.84
CA ALA A 131 -4.28 -9.12 -7.37
C ALA A 131 -5.26 -10.27 -7.06
N GLY A 132 -4.81 -11.53 -7.24
CA GLY A 132 -5.62 -12.71 -6.94
C GLY A 132 -5.88 -12.94 -5.44
N GLN A 133 -5.10 -12.31 -4.55
CA GLN A 133 -5.29 -12.43 -3.09
C GLN A 133 -6.09 -11.27 -2.50
N GLY A 134 -5.99 -10.06 -3.06
CA GLY A 134 -6.51 -8.85 -2.41
C GLY A 134 -7.33 -7.87 -3.26
N THR A 135 -7.50 -8.09 -4.56
CA THR A 135 -8.19 -7.09 -5.41
C THR A 135 -9.25 -7.69 -6.31
N MET A 136 -9.02 -8.88 -6.85
CA MET A 136 -10.01 -9.54 -7.70
C MET A 136 -11.32 -9.85 -6.96
N PRO A 137 -12.47 -9.87 -7.66
CA PRO A 137 -13.71 -10.40 -7.10
C PRO A 137 -13.52 -11.84 -6.61
N GLY A 138 -13.94 -12.12 -5.38
CA GLY A 138 -13.77 -13.44 -4.75
C GLY A 138 -12.39 -13.70 -4.16
N ALA A 139 -11.45 -12.75 -4.26
CA ALA A 139 -10.18 -12.83 -3.56
C ALA A 139 -10.40 -12.87 -2.03
N PRO A 140 -9.64 -13.70 -1.29
CA PRO A 140 -9.86 -13.94 0.13
C PRO A 140 -9.71 -12.68 1.01
N TYR A 141 -8.90 -11.71 0.56
CA TYR A 141 -8.59 -10.49 1.29
C TYR A 141 -8.95 -9.24 0.46
N ASN A 142 -10.09 -9.26 -0.22
CA ASN A 142 -10.53 -8.11 -1.03
C ASN A 142 -10.96 -6.93 -0.14
N GLU A 143 -10.00 -6.15 0.34
CA GLU A 143 -10.23 -5.07 1.32
C GLU A 143 -11.10 -3.94 0.73
N THR A 144 -10.81 -3.54 -0.50
CA THR A 144 -11.42 -2.33 -1.09
C THR A 144 -12.73 -2.60 -1.81
N HIS A 145 -13.01 -3.85 -2.15
CA HIS A 145 -14.15 -4.25 -2.96
C HIS A 145 -14.25 -3.47 -4.28
N TRP A 146 -13.11 -2.95 -4.77
CA TRP A 146 -13.06 -2.13 -5.98
C TRP A 146 -13.43 -2.97 -7.20
N LYS A 147 -14.35 -2.45 -8.01
CA LYS A 147 -14.86 -3.12 -9.21
C LYS A 147 -14.50 -2.28 -10.43
N HIS A 148 -13.83 -2.92 -11.38
CA HIS A 148 -13.47 -2.31 -12.64
C HIS A 148 -13.37 -3.39 -13.72
N ASP A 149 -14.31 -3.37 -14.68
CA ASP A 149 -14.50 -4.49 -15.60
C ASP A 149 -13.34 -4.65 -16.59
N GLU A 150 -12.80 -3.53 -17.10
CA GLU A 150 -11.65 -3.56 -18.01
C GLU A 150 -10.38 -4.09 -17.32
N TRP A 151 -10.03 -3.54 -16.15
CA TRP A 151 -8.98 -4.07 -15.29
C TRP A 151 -9.14 -5.57 -15.05
N LEU A 152 -10.35 -6.03 -14.68
CA LEU A 152 -10.62 -7.44 -14.42
C LEU A 152 -10.40 -8.30 -15.68
N ALA A 153 -10.80 -7.82 -16.85
CA ALA A 153 -10.56 -8.51 -18.11
C ALA A 153 -9.06 -8.62 -18.42
N ILE A 154 -8.30 -7.53 -18.24
CA ILE A 154 -6.85 -7.48 -18.46
C ILE A 154 -6.13 -8.46 -17.53
N VAL A 155 -6.44 -8.44 -16.23
CA VAL A 155 -5.81 -9.31 -15.24
C VAL A 155 -6.14 -10.78 -15.51
N ASN A 156 -7.39 -11.11 -15.84
CA ASN A 156 -7.77 -12.48 -16.23
C ASN A 156 -7.06 -12.98 -17.49
N GLU A 157 -6.82 -12.10 -18.47
CA GLU A 157 -6.02 -12.44 -19.64
C GLU A 157 -4.54 -12.62 -19.28
N ALA A 158 -4.00 -11.78 -18.40
CA ALA A 158 -2.62 -11.89 -17.93
C ALA A 158 -2.36 -13.22 -17.24
N PHE A 159 -3.30 -13.73 -16.43
CA PHE A 159 -3.22 -15.06 -15.81
C PHE A 159 -3.15 -16.22 -16.81
N LYS A 160 -3.74 -16.06 -18.01
CA LYS A 160 -3.77 -17.09 -19.05
C LYS A 160 -2.62 -16.96 -20.04
N THR A 161 -1.89 -15.85 -20.00
CA THR A 161 -0.85 -15.53 -20.99
C THR A 161 0.49 -16.16 -20.59
N VAL A 162 0.98 -17.07 -21.44
CA VAL A 162 2.27 -17.76 -21.25
C VAL A 162 3.45 -16.90 -21.70
N ASP A 163 3.28 -16.12 -22.77
CA ASP A 163 4.32 -15.24 -23.30
C ASP A 163 4.64 -14.10 -22.31
N ASP A 164 5.88 -14.02 -21.86
CA ASP A 164 6.29 -13.09 -20.81
C ASP A 164 6.19 -11.64 -21.25
N ALA A 165 6.55 -11.31 -22.50
CA ALA A 165 6.49 -9.94 -23.01
C ALA A 165 5.04 -9.44 -23.03
N LYS A 166 4.12 -10.23 -23.61
CA LYS A 166 2.69 -9.92 -23.64
C LYS A 166 2.09 -9.88 -22.23
N ARG A 167 2.49 -10.78 -21.33
CA ARG A 167 2.01 -10.76 -19.94
C ARG A 167 2.45 -9.49 -19.23
N ASN A 168 3.69 -9.05 -19.41
CA ASN A 168 4.21 -7.82 -18.83
C ASN A 168 3.49 -6.56 -19.36
N GLU A 169 3.14 -6.52 -20.65
CA GLU A 169 2.31 -5.44 -21.21
C GLU A 169 0.91 -5.37 -20.57
N LEU A 170 0.29 -6.53 -20.29
CA LEU A 170 -1.01 -6.59 -19.62
C LEU A 170 -0.90 -6.13 -18.15
N ILE A 171 0.16 -6.56 -17.45
CA ILE A 171 0.46 -6.10 -16.08
C ILE A 171 0.62 -4.57 -16.05
N ALA A 172 1.39 -4.01 -16.99
CA ALA A 172 1.60 -2.57 -17.09
C ALA A 172 0.28 -1.79 -17.21
N LYS A 173 -0.60 -2.24 -18.11
CA LYS A 173 -1.92 -1.62 -18.31
C LYS A 173 -2.81 -1.75 -17.08
N ALA A 174 -2.82 -2.91 -16.42
CA ALA A 174 -3.62 -3.12 -15.22
C ALA A 174 -3.15 -2.23 -14.06
N GLN A 175 -1.84 -2.10 -13.87
CA GLN A 175 -1.24 -1.20 -12.89
C GLN A 175 -1.51 0.27 -13.20
N GLU A 176 -1.49 0.69 -14.47
CA GLU A 176 -1.87 2.05 -14.86
C GLU A 176 -3.33 2.38 -14.47
N ILE A 177 -4.26 1.45 -14.68
CA ILE A 177 -5.65 1.63 -14.24
C ILE A 177 -5.71 1.71 -12.70
N GLU A 178 -4.99 0.87 -11.97
CA GLU A 178 -4.98 0.91 -10.50
C GLU A 178 -4.39 2.22 -9.97
N HIS A 179 -3.32 2.71 -10.58
CA HIS A 179 -2.73 4.00 -10.28
C HIS A 179 -3.77 5.11 -10.44
N ASN A 180 -4.52 5.10 -11.54
CA ASN A 180 -5.50 6.14 -11.84
C ASN A 180 -6.81 6.03 -11.05
N GLU A 181 -7.28 4.82 -10.74
CA GLU A 181 -8.68 4.59 -10.30
C GLU A 181 -8.88 3.65 -9.12
N GLY A 182 -7.81 2.94 -8.74
CA GLY A 182 -7.82 1.85 -7.76
C GLY A 182 -8.39 2.22 -6.38
N GLY A 183 -8.62 1.17 -5.59
CA GLY A 183 -9.20 1.28 -4.25
C GLY A 183 -8.21 1.67 -3.15
N LEU A 184 -6.92 1.36 -3.33
CA LEU A 184 -5.90 1.45 -2.29
C LEU A 184 -5.15 2.78 -2.30
N ILE A 185 -4.63 3.17 -1.14
CA ILE A 185 -3.61 4.22 -1.00
C ILE A 185 -2.32 3.51 -0.59
N ILE A 186 -1.45 3.24 -1.57
CA ILE A 186 -0.17 2.58 -1.31
C ILE A 186 0.87 3.69 -1.31
N TRP A 187 1.18 4.15 -0.10
CA TRP A 187 1.98 5.36 0.12
C TRP A 187 3.48 5.08 0.15
N ALA A 188 3.90 3.89 0.61
CA ALA A 188 5.30 3.52 0.67
C ALA A 188 5.58 2.01 0.53
N TRP A 189 6.80 1.73 0.12
CA TRP A 189 7.50 0.46 0.27
C TRP A 189 8.42 0.56 1.46
N ARG A 190 8.03 -0.02 2.60
CA ARG A 190 8.85 -0.03 3.81
C ARG A 190 10.12 -0.85 3.60
N ASN A 191 11.28 -0.30 3.96
CA ASN A 191 12.51 -1.08 3.96
C ASN A 191 12.54 -1.97 5.21
N GLN A 192 12.84 -3.26 5.01
CA GLN A 192 13.20 -4.12 6.13
C GLN A 192 14.61 -3.73 6.61
N VAL A 193 14.72 -3.33 7.87
CA VAL A 193 15.99 -2.93 8.50
C VAL A 193 16.41 -4.02 9.47
N ASP A 194 17.49 -4.72 9.12
CA ASP A 194 18.12 -5.72 9.98
C ASP A 194 19.40 -5.15 10.58
N ALA A 195 19.66 -5.46 11.86
CA ALA A 195 20.90 -5.13 12.54
C ALA A 195 21.57 -6.41 13.03
N TYR A 196 22.87 -6.53 12.78
CA TYR A 196 23.68 -7.65 13.26
C TYR A 196 25.09 -7.17 13.62
N SER A 197 25.77 -7.93 14.47
CA SER A 197 27.13 -7.59 14.92
C SER A 197 28.10 -7.58 13.75
N THR A 198 29.06 -6.65 13.75
CA THR A 198 30.19 -6.63 12.81
C THR A 198 31.06 -7.89 12.89
N LYS A 199 30.89 -8.70 13.95
CA LYS A 199 31.54 -10.00 14.12
C LYS A 199 30.89 -11.12 13.32
N ILE A 200 29.79 -10.86 12.61
CA ILE A 200 29.05 -11.86 11.86
C ILE A 200 29.33 -11.66 10.37
N THR A 201 29.69 -12.74 9.67
CA THR A 201 29.88 -12.77 8.22
C THR A 201 28.97 -13.80 7.56
N GLY A 202 28.82 -13.72 6.24
CA GLY A 202 28.08 -14.69 5.43
C GLY A 202 26.56 -14.50 5.38
N LEU A 203 26.01 -13.50 6.07
CA LEU A 203 24.60 -13.12 5.95
C LEU A 203 24.29 -12.64 4.52
N LYS A 204 23.23 -13.19 3.95
CA LYS A 204 22.67 -12.76 2.66
C LYS A 204 21.29 -12.17 2.89
N LYS A 205 21.04 -11.01 2.29
CA LYS A 205 19.71 -10.38 2.28
C LYS A 205 18.71 -11.33 1.63
N ASP A 206 17.57 -11.51 2.27
CA ASP A 206 16.45 -12.27 1.69
C ASP A 206 15.89 -11.51 0.46
N PRO A 207 15.74 -12.18 -0.70
CA PRO A 207 15.28 -11.53 -1.93
C PRO A 207 13.83 -11.06 -1.86
N LEU A 208 13.02 -11.61 -0.95
CA LEU A 208 11.62 -11.22 -0.73
C LEU A 208 11.48 -10.20 0.41
N GLY A 209 12.59 -9.76 1.02
CA GLY A 209 12.62 -8.76 2.07
C GLY A 209 12.16 -9.26 3.44
N PHE A 210 12.18 -10.58 3.68
CA PHE A 210 11.91 -11.10 5.02
C PHE A 210 13.04 -10.75 5.99
N TRP A 211 12.67 -10.59 7.26
CA TRP A 211 13.59 -10.46 8.39
C TRP A 211 14.61 -11.60 8.46
N LEU A 212 15.72 -11.34 9.17
CA LEU A 212 16.80 -12.31 9.43
C LEU A 212 16.33 -13.74 9.75
N GLY A 213 15.14 -13.93 10.34
CA GLY A 213 14.56 -15.25 10.60
C GLY A 213 14.37 -16.17 9.38
N ARG A 214 14.48 -15.66 8.15
CA ARG A 214 14.49 -16.48 6.91
C ARG A 214 15.82 -16.43 6.14
N CYS A 215 16.84 -15.77 6.68
CA CYS A 215 18.19 -15.83 6.09
C CYS A 215 18.77 -17.24 6.16
N ASP A 216 19.57 -17.60 5.16
CA ASP A 216 20.33 -18.85 5.16
C ASP A 216 21.45 -18.80 6.21
N PHE A 217 21.12 -19.19 7.44
CA PHE A 217 22.07 -19.26 8.56
C PHE A 217 23.15 -20.33 8.39
N SER A 218 23.03 -21.24 7.41
CA SER A 218 24.04 -22.29 7.20
C SER A 218 25.40 -21.74 6.75
N LYS A 219 25.42 -20.49 6.27
CA LYS A 219 26.62 -19.79 5.81
C LYS A 219 27.08 -18.68 6.75
N VAL A 220 26.43 -18.56 7.91
CA VAL A 220 26.72 -17.51 8.88
C VAL A 220 27.77 -18.00 9.87
N SER A 221 28.84 -17.22 10.04
CA SER A 221 29.91 -17.53 10.99
C SER A 221 30.38 -16.28 11.72
N PHE A 222 31.09 -16.49 12.83
CA PHE A 222 31.82 -15.42 13.49
C PHE A 222 33.16 -15.18 12.79
N VAL A 223 33.59 -13.92 12.72
CA VAL A 223 34.96 -13.51 12.40
C VAL A 223 35.75 -13.26 13.68
#